data_AF-A0A8H4SKR2-F1
#
_entry.id   AF-A0A8H4SKR2-F1
#
_cell.length_a   1.000
_cell.length_b   1.000
_cell.length_c   1.000
_cell.angle_alpha   90.00
_cell.angle_beta   90.00
_cell.angle_gamma   90.00
#
_symmetry.space_group_name_H-M   'P 1'
#
loop_
_entity.id
_entity.type
_entity.pdbx_description
1 polymer ?
#
loop_
_entity_poly.entity_id
_entity_poly.type
_entity_poly.pdbx_seq_one_letter_code
_entity_poly.pdbx_strand_id
1 'polypeptide(L)'
;MTNEAHSMDSTIDLPTISEIEASTDVLSIRTNAIKVVRVKEHFTVKIGYVIPPLEAEDMKYVAANSKVSVPKVYANFIDPETQKRYIVMDFIPGADLQKLLPSLTPAEKTTVSERIKEAVDELRTITPPG
;
A
#
# COMPACT_ATOMS: atom_id res chain seq x y z
N MET A 1 13.76 28.02 30.04
CA MET A 1 12.30 27.97 30.31
C MET A 1 11.71 29.06 29.42
N THR A 2 10.96 28.80 28.38
CA THR A 2 9.99 27.73 28.08
C THR A 2 10.02 27.35 26.60
N ASN A 3 9.72 26.08 26.36
CA ASN A 3 9.37 25.48 25.06
C ASN A 3 8.31 26.30 24.33
N GLU A 4 8.24 26.16 23.00
CA GLU A 4 7.14 25.48 22.29
C GLU A 4 7.55 25.31 20.82
N ALA A 5 8.10 24.15 20.48
CA ALA A 5 8.14 23.72 19.08
C ALA A 5 6.71 23.31 18.72
N HIS A 6 6.06 24.14 17.89
CA HIS A 6 4.79 23.84 17.25
C HIS A 6 4.91 22.50 16.51
N SER A 7 4.31 21.46 17.08
CA SER A 7 4.11 20.18 16.43
C SER A 7 3.15 20.41 15.26
N MET A 8 3.65 20.39 14.03
CA MET A 8 2.80 20.32 12.84
C MET A 8 2.22 18.90 12.77
N ASP A 9 1.13 18.67 13.51
CA ASP A 9 0.22 17.57 13.22
C ASP A 9 -0.62 17.99 12.01
N SER A 10 -0.08 17.78 10.81
CA SER A 10 -0.86 17.89 9.59
C SER A 10 -1.86 16.74 9.58
N THR A 11 -3.11 17.03 9.94
CA THR A 11 -4.22 16.09 9.82
C THR A 11 -4.25 15.53 8.40
N ILE A 12 -3.95 14.24 8.24
CA ILE A 12 -3.93 13.58 6.93
C ILE A 12 -5.35 13.61 6.37
N ASP A 13 -5.56 14.36 5.29
CA ASP A 13 -6.86 14.52 4.63
C ASP A 13 -7.17 13.29 3.75
N LEU A 14 -7.79 12.29 4.37
CA LEU A 14 -8.14 11.04 3.69
C LEU A 14 -9.21 11.26 2.61
N PRO A 15 -9.14 10.50 1.50
CA PRO A 15 -10.14 10.61 0.45
C PRO A 15 -11.49 10.06 0.92
N THR A 16 -12.57 10.72 0.51
CA THR A 16 -13.96 10.29 0.70
C THR A 16 -14.33 9.16 -0.26
N ILE A 17 -15.37 8.38 0.06
CA ILE A 17 -15.85 7.32 -0.84
C ILE A 17 -16.20 7.87 -2.22
N SER A 18 -16.83 9.05 -2.29
CA SER A 18 -17.18 9.70 -3.56
C SER A 18 -15.94 10.03 -4.40
N GLU A 19 -14.88 10.58 -3.81
CA GLU A 19 -13.62 10.84 -4.53
C GLU A 19 -12.95 9.53 -4.99
N ILE A 20 -12.98 8.50 -4.15
CA ILE A 20 -12.43 7.19 -4.45
C ILE A 20 -13.14 6.55 -5.65
N GLU A 21 -14.48 6.54 -5.63
CA GLU A 21 -15.27 5.91 -6.68
C GLU A 21 -15.29 6.72 -7.98
N ALA A 22 -15.12 8.05 -7.90
CA ALA A 22 -15.00 8.93 -9.05
C ALA A 22 -13.60 8.93 -9.69
N SER A 23 -12.59 8.31 -9.06
CA SER A 23 -11.24 8.29 -9.60
C SER A 23 -11.17 7.56 -10.94
N THR A 24 -10.58 8.25 -11.93
CA THR A 24 -10.27 7.69 -13.26
C THR A 24 -8.86 7.13 -13.36
N ASP A 25 -8.01 7.35 -12.36
CA ASP A 25 -6.64 6.83 -12.31
C ASP A 25 -6.63 5.41 -11.76
N VAL A 26 -6.97 4.44 -12.62
CA VAL A 26 -7.06 3.03 -12.26
C VAL A 26 -5.69 2.37 -12.42
N LEU A 27 -5.08 2.00 -11.30
CA LEU A 27 -3.77 1.35 -11.26
C LEU A 27 -3.85 -0.15 -11.58
N SER A 28 -4.94 -0.82 -11.19
CA SER A 28 -5.13 -2.24 -11.46
C SER A 28 -6.61 -2.65 -11.38
N ILE A 29 -7.01 -3.58 -12.26
CA ILE A 29 -8.27 -4.31 -12.17
C ILE A 29 -7.92 -5.80 -12.16
N ARG A 30 -8.09 -6.46 -11.02
CA ARG A 30 -7.80 -7.90 -10.88
C ARG A 30 -8.97 -8.75 -11.36
N THR A 31 -10.18 -8.34 -10.98
CA THR A 31 -11.45 -8.97 -11.33
C THR A 31 -12.55 -7.89 -11.32
N ASN A 32 -13.78 -8.26 -11.70
CA ASN A 32 -14.95 -7.40 -11.48
C ASN A 32 -15.22 -7.11 -10.00
N ALA A 33 -14.55 -7.80 -9.08
CA ALA A 33 -14.75 -7.69 -7.64
C ALA A 33 -13.66 -6.90 -6.90
N ILE A 34 -12.50 -6.63 -7.52
CA ILE A 34 -11.40 -5.87 -6.91
C ILE A 34 -10.74 -4.94 -7.93
N LYS A 35 -10.72 -3.63 -7.62
CA LYS A 35 -9.95 -2.60 -8.33
C LYS A 35 -9.02 -1.86 -7.37
N VAL A 36 -7.98 -1.26 -7.93
CA VAL A 36 -7.05 -0.37 -7.24
C VAL A 36 -7.02 0.94 -8.00
N VAL A 37 -7.27 2.04 -7.29
CA VAL A 37 -7.28 3.39 -7.87
C VAL A 37 -6.31 4.28 -7.11
N ARG A 38 -5.72 5.25 -7.80
CA ARG A 38 -5.02 6.36 -7.17
C ARG A 38 -6.03 7.46 -6.88
N VAL A 39 -5.93 8.09 -5.72
CA VAL A 39 -6.80 9.20 -5.34
C VAL A 39 -5.94 10.28 -4.71
N LYS A 40 -6.14 11.53 -5.13
CA LYS A 40 -5.22 12.63 -4.83
C LYS A 40 -3.79 12.26 -5.29
N GLU A 41 -2.77 13.00 -4.85
CA GLU A 41 -1.38 12.71 -5.23
C GLU A 41 -0.75 11.57 -4.44
N HIS A 42 -1.25 11.28 -3.23
CA HIS A 42 -0.55 10.47 -2.24
C HIS A 42 -1.22 9.14 -1.87
N PHE A 43 -2.45 8.89 -2.29
CA PHE A 43 -3.19 7.69 -1.87
C PHE A 43 -3.39 6.70 -3.00
N THR A 44 -3.27 5.42 -2.63
CA THR A 44 -3.83 4.30 -3.37
C THR A 44 -4.94 3.69 -2.56
N VAL A 45 -6.05 3.35 -3.20
CA VAL A 45 -7.18 2.69 -2.56
C VAL A 45 -7.50 1.38 -3.25
N LYS A 46 -7.40 0.28 -2.51
CA LYS A 46 -7.90 -1.02 -2.94
C LYS A 46 -9.36 -1.13 -2.54
N ILE A 47 -10.22 -1.46 -3.51
CA ILE A 47 -11.68 -1.46 -3.36
C ILE A 47 -12.22 -2.78 -3.86
N GLY A 48 -13.08 -3.43 -3.08
CA GLY A 48 -13.70 -4.67 -3.54
C GLY A 48 -14.53 -5.44 -2.52
N TYR A 49 -15.28 -6.42 -3.01
CA TYR A 49 -16.17 -7.25 -2.21
C TYR A 49 -15.46 -8.42 -1.51
N VAL A 50 -14.34 -8.86 -2.08
CA VAL A 50 -13.64 -10.09 -1.66
C VAL A 50 -12.20 -9.81 -1.24
N ILE A 51 -11.95 -8.61 -0.71
CA ILE A 51 -10.65 -8.25 -0.12
C ILE A 51 -10.53 -8.98 1.24
N PRO A 52 -9.46 -9.77 1.46
CA PRO A 52 -9.23 -10.44 2.74
C PRO A 52 -9.29 -9.47 3.91
N PRO A 53 -10.01 -9.80 5.00
CA PRO A 53 -10.14 -8.90 6.16
C PRO A 53 -8.81 -8.50 6.80
N LEU A 54 -7.81 -9.37 6.73
CA LEU A 54 -6.51 -9.20 7.37
C LEU A 54 -5.50 -8.42 6.53
N GLU A 55 -5.75 -8.14 5.26
CA GLU A 55 -4.75 -7.56 4.35
C GLU A 55 -4.13 -6.25 4.89
N ALA A 56 -4.97 -5.38 5.46
CA ALA A 56 -4.50 -4.13 6.07
C ALA A 56 -3.70 -4.35 7.36
N GLU A 57 -4.11 -5.32 8.18
CA GLU A 57 -3.44 -5.61 9.45
C GLU A 57 -2.12 -6.36 9.23
N ASP A 58 -2.06 -7.25 8.23
CA ASP A 58 -0.84 -7.91 7.80
C ASP A 58 0.19 -6.88 7.32
N MET A 59 -0.22 -5.87 6.53
CA MET A 59 0.68 -4.78 6.13
C MET A 59 1.21 -3.99 7.33
N LYS A 60 0.35 -3.62 8.28
CA LYS A 60 0.79 -2.93 9.51
C LYS A 60 1.73 -3.81 10.34
N TYR A 61 1.44 -5.11 10.43
CA TYR A 61 2.25 -6.07 11.15
C TYR A 61 3.65 -6.19 10.53
N VAL A 62 3.74 -6.35 9.21
CA VAL A 62 5.02 -6.36 8.48
C VAL A 62 5.80 -5.06 8.69
N ALA A 63 5.13 -3.90 8.59
CA ALA A 63 5.77 -2.59 8.80
C ALA A 63 6.33 -2.42 10.22
N ALA A 64 5.66 -2.98 11.23
CA ALA A 64 6.08 -2.86 12.63
C ALA A 64 7.17 -3.86 13.03
N ASN A 65 7.27 -5.00 12.32
CA ASN A 65 8.13 -6.12 12.73
C ASN A 65 9.24 -6.45 11.74
N SER A 66 9.43 -5.64 10.69
CA SER A 66 10.48 -5.85 9.70
C SER A 66 10.91 -4.56 9.03
N LYS A 67 12.04 -4.61 8.32
CA LYS A 67 12.51 -3.52 7.45
C LYS A 67 11.92 -3.58 6.03
N VAL A 68 11.04 -4.54 5.76
CA VAL A 68 10.43 -4.68 4.44
C VAL A 68 9.53 -3.49 4.19
N SER A 69 9.79 -2.78 3.09
CA SER A 69 8.98 -1.64 2.69
C SER A 69 7.60 -2.11 2.22
N VAL A 70 6.57 -1.72 2.95
CA VAL A 70 5.16 -1.90 2.59
C VAL A 70 4.45 -0.55 2.63
N PRO A 71 3.38 -0.34 1.84
CA PRO A 71 2.60 0.90 1.91
C PRO A 71 2.05 1.15 3.32
N LYS A 72 2.14 2.39 3.82
CA LYS A 72 1.49 2.74 5.09
C LYS A 72 -0.02 2.71 4.90
N VAL A 73 -0.71 1.99 5.79
CA VAL A 73 -2.18 1.95 5.82
C VAL A 73 -2.70 3.12 6.63
N TYR A 74 -3.62 3.89 6.05
CA TYR A 74 -4.30 5.00 6.71
C TYR A 74 -5.71 4.66 7.16
N ALA A 75 -6.43 3.83 6.38
CA ALA A 75 -7.78 3.39 6.73
C ALA A 75 -8.10 2.02 6.16
N ASN A 76 -8.93 1.26 6.87
CA ASN A 76 -9.51 -0.01 6.45
C ASN A 76 -10.96 -0.05 6.95
N PHE A 77 -11.93 -0.01 6.04
CA PHE A 77 -13.35 0.03 6.41
C PHE A 77 -14.22 -0.67 5.37
N ILE A 78 -15.46 -0.97 5.76
CA ILE A 78 -16.49 -1.51 4.88
C ILE A 78 -17.56 -0.43 4.74
N ASP A 79 -17.93 -0.12 3.50
CA ASP A 79 -19.10 0.73 3.24
C ASP A 79 -20.38 -0.06 3.56
N PRO A 80 -21.23 0.41 4.50
CA PRO A 80 -22.45 -0.29 4.86
C PRO A 80 -23.47 -0.39 3.72
N GLU A 81 -23.47 0.54 2.77
CA GLU A 81 -24.43 0.54 1.66
C GLU A 81 -24.06 -0.48 0.59
N THR A 82 -22.80 -0.46 0.15
CA THR A 82 -22.34 -1.33 -0.94
C THR A 82 -21.69 -2.62 -0.46
N GLN A 83 -21.35 -2.75 0.82
CA GLN A 83 -20.58 -3.86 1.40
C GLN A 83 -19.16 -4.03 0.80
N LYS A 84 -18.66 -3.03 0.07
CA LYS A 84 -17.28 -3.02 -0.42
C LYS A 84 -16.32 -2.67 0.72
N ARG A 85 -15.18 -3.37 0.77
CA ARG A 85 -14.05 -2.98 1.60
C ARG A 85 -13.17 -1.96 0.87
N TYR A 86 -12.67 -1.00 1.63
CA TYR A 86 -11.74 0.03 1.20
C TYR A 86 -10.49 -0.04 2.08
N ILE A 87 -9.32 -0.18 1.45
CA ILE A 87 -8.02 -0.05 2.13
C ILE A 87 -7.32 1.17 1.51
N VAL A 88 -7.20 2.24 2.30
CA VAL A 88 -6.51 3.47 1.92
C VAL A 88 -5.07 3.38 2.42
N MET A 89 -4.12 3.50 1.49
CA MET A 89 -2.69 3.35 1.77
C MET A 89 -1.84 4.30 0.93
N ASP A 90 -0.53 4.37 1.21
CA ASP A 90 0.41 5.14 0.40
C ASP A 90 0.34 4.77 -1.08
N PHE A 91 0.42 5.77 -1.94
CA PHE A 91 0.83 5.58 -3.32
C PHE A 91 2.36 5.52 -3.40
N ILE A 92 2.89 4.39 -3.86
CA ILE A 92 4.31 4.19 -4.09
C ILE A 92 4.61 4.46 -5.57
N PRO A 93 5.28 5.58 -5.92
CA PRO A 93 5.62 5.87 -7.31
C PRO A 93 6.66 4.87 -7.80
N GLY A 94 6.43 4.32 -8.99
CA GLY A 94 7.34 3.37 -9.61
C GLY A 94 6.72 2.65 -10.80
N ALA A 95 7.48 1.74 -11.38
CA ALA A 95 7.00 0.85 -12.43
C ALA A 95 7.14 -0.61 -11.99
N ASP A 96 6.17 -1.42 -12.39
CA ASP A 96 6.17 -2.85 -12.10
C ASP A 96 7.46 -3.50 -12.61
N LEU A 97 8.03 -4.38 -11.80
CA LEU A 97 9.23 -5.11 -12.20
C LEU A 97 9.01 -5.91 -13.49
N GLN A 98 7.81 -6.43 -13.74
CA GLN A 98 7.48 -7.12 -14.99
C GLN A 98 7.74 -6.25 -16.23
N LYS A 99 7.47 -4.93 -16.15
CA LYS A 99 7.68 -3.98 -17.24
C LYS A 99 9.14 -3.58 -17.36
N LEU A 100 9.82 -3.40 -16.22
CA LEU A 100 11.22 -2.95 -16.19
C LEU A 100 12.22 -4.09 -16.49
N LEU A 101 11.93 -5.32 -16.10
CA LEU A 101 12.87 -6.44 -16.14
C LEU A 101 13.52 -6.66 -17.53
N PRO A 102 12.80 -6.52 -18.68
CA PRO A 102 13.42 -6.64 -20.00
C PRO A 102 14.46 -5.55 -20.32
N SER A 103 14.30 -4.34 -19.78
CA SER A 103 15.19 -3.20 -20.06
C SER A 103 16.41 -3.12 -19.14
N LEU A 104 16.45 -3.91 -18.06
CA LEU A 104 17.56 -3.91 -17.11
C LEU A 104 18.81 -4.56 -17.69
N THR A 105 19.95 -3.94 -17.45
CA THR A 105 21.28 -4.51 -17.69
C THR A 105 21.53 -5.73 -16.77
N PRO A 106 22.52 -6.59 -17.08
CA PRO A 106 22.87 -7.70 -16.19
C PRO A 106 23.19 -7.28 -14.75
N ALA A 107 23.92 -6.17 -14.57
CA ALA A 107 24.28 -5.65 -13.24
C ALA A 107 23.05 -5.15 -12.46
N GLU A 108 22.12 -4.46 -13.13
CA GLU A 108 20.87 -4.03 -12.51
C GLU A 108 19.96 -5.21 -12.15
N LYS A 109 19.92 -6.25 -12.99
CA LYS A 109 19.18 -7.49 -12.68
C LYS A 109 19.74 -8.16 -11.43
N THR A 110 21.05 -8.29 -11.31
CA THR A 110 21.70 -8.82 -10.10
C THR A 110 21.31 -7.99 -8.87
N THR A 111 21.44 -6.66 -8.96
CA THR A 111 21.09 -5.75 -7.85
C THR A 111 19.62 -5.89 -7.43
N VAL A 112 18.69 -5.97 -8.39
CA VAL A 112 17.26 -6.14 -8.10
C VAL A 112 16.99 -7.52 -7.48
N SER A 113 17.62 -8.58 -7.99
CA SER A 113 17.48 -9.93 -7.43
C SER A 113 18.00 -10.01 -6.00
N GLU A 114 19.12 -9.37 -5.69
CA GLU A 114 19.66 -9.28 -4.32
C GLU A 114 18.68 -8.57 -3.38
N ARG A 115 18.14 -7.41 -3.78
CA ARG A 115 17.14 -6.69 -2.97
C ARG A 115 15.87 -7.49 -2.72
N ILE A 116 15.38 -8.22 -3.74
CA ILE A 116 14.21 -9.10 -3.57
C ILE A 116 14.53 -10.22 -2.59
N LYS A 117 15.71 -10.84 -2.72
CA LYS A 117 16.16 -11.88 -1.80
C LYS A 117 16.23 -11.37 -0.36
N GLU A 118 16.86 -10.21 -0.15
CA GLU A 118 16.96 -9.59 1.18
C GLU A 118 15.59 -9.30 1.78
N ALA A 119 14.66 -8.74 1.01
CA ALA A 119 13.30 -8.47 1.49
C ALA A 119 12.56 -9.77 1.86
N VAL A 120 12.68 -10.83 1.06
CA VAL A 120 12.04 -12.12 1.36
C VAL A 120 12.69 -12.78 2.58
N ASP A 121 14.01 -12.70 2.72
CA ASP A 121 14.73 -13.26 3.86
C ASP A 121 14.34 -12.52 5.16
N GLU A 122 14.21 -11.19 5.12
CA GLU A 122 13.70 -10.38 6.23
C GLU A 122 12.26 -10.77 6.60
N LEU A 123 11.35 -10.90 5.62
CA LEU A 123 9.97 -11.36 5.87
C LEU A 123 9.91 -12.71 6.59
N ARG A 124 10.85 -13.62 6.30
CA ARG A 124 10.92 -14.95 6.92
C ARG A 124 11.42 -14.92 8.37
N THR A 125 12.02 -13.83 8.81
CA THR A 125 12.43 -13.67 10.22
C THR A 125 11.28 -13.20 11.12
N ILE A 126 10.19 -12.72 10.53
CA ILE A 126 9.03 -12.24 11.29
C ILE A 126 8.35 -13.47 11.94
N THR A 127 8.09 -13.37 13.24
CA THR A 127 7.31 -14.39 13.95
C THR A 127 5.85 -14.33 13.49
N PRO A 128 5.13 -15.43 13.30
CA PRO A 128 3.70 -15.36 12.97
C PRO A 128 2.94 -14.59 14.06
N PRO A 129 1.98 -13.72 13.69
CA PRO A 129 1.05 -13.19 14.68
C PRO A 129 0.26 -14.36 15.27
N GLY A 130 0.29 -14.49 16.59
CA GLY A 130 -0.32 -15.60 17.33
C GLY A 130 -1.84 -15.66 17.22
#